data_AF-A0A660NP75-F1
#
_entry.id   AF-A0A660NP75-F1
#
_cell.length_a   1.000
_cell.length_b   1.000
_cell.length_c   1.000
_cell.angle_alpha   90.00
_cell.angle_beta   90.00
_cell.angle_gamma   90.00
#
_symmetry.space_group_name_H-M   'P 1'
#
loop_
_entity.id
_entity.type
_entity.pdbx_description
1 polymer ?
#
loop_
_entity_poly.entity_id
_entity_poly.type
_entity_poly.pdbx_seq_one_letter_code
_entity_poly.pdbx_strand_id
1 'polypeptide(L)'
;MARSAPRDRPLLEWSLLTAVLLLLTIWFGPWLQHLTINQRIPDPTNGEGHASPVDYINLRLYDLALGTDARLPSGQVVLVDIDDISMLQIGRWPWSRPVIAALINRIAEGHPEALAID
;
A
#
# COMPACT_ATOMS: atom_id res chain seq x y z
N MET A 1 5.34 -20.15 -81.41
CA MET A 1 6.51 -19.98 -80.52
C MET A 1 6.30 -18.69 -79.73
N ALA A 2 5.66 -18.76 -78.56
CA ALA A 2 5.40 -17.60 -77.69
C ALA A 2 5.68 -18.00 -76.24
N ARG A 3 6.64 -17.31 -75.60
CA ARG A 3 7.08 -17.56 -74.22
C ARG A 3 6.04 -17.02 -73.23
N SER A 4 5.63 -17.83 -72.29
CA SER A 4 4.95 -17.41 -71.06
C SER A 4 5.98 -16.88 -70.06
N ALA A 5 5.85 -15.60 -69.67
CA ALA A 5 6.61 -14.98 -68.58
C ALA A 5 6.04 -15.35 -67.20
N PRO A 6 6.85 -15.38 -66.13
CA PRO A 6 6.43 -15.85 -64.81
C PRO A 6 5.52 -14.84 -64.11
N ARG A 7 4.65 -15.32 -63.22
CA ARG A 7 3.73 -14.52 -62.40
C ARG A 7 4.38 -14.23 -61.05
N ASP A 8 5.07 -13.12 -60.96
CA ASP A 8 5.66 -12.58 -59.75
C ASP A 8 4.60 -11.80 -58.94
N ARG A 9 4.04 -12.46 -57.92
CA ARG A 9 3.28 -11.81 -56.84
C ARG A 9 3.75 -12.32 -55.48
N PRO A 10 4.70 -11.63 -54.84
CA PRO A 10 4.89 -11.80 -53.39
C PRO A 10 4.92 -10.49 -52.58
N LEU A 11 4.97 -9.30 -53.20
CA LEU A 11 5.21 -8.05 -52.46
C LEU A 11 3.95 -7.41 -51.86
N LEU A 12 2.75 -7.70 -52.37
CA LEU A 12 1.49 -7.12 -51.86
C LEU A 12 0.90 -7.87 -50.66
N GLU A 13 1.21 -9.15 -50.47
CA GLU A 13 0.63 -9.94 -49.37
C GLU A 13 1.22 -9.53 -48.01
N TRP A 14 2.53 -9.29 -47.99
CA TRP A 14 3.23 -8.85 -46.78
C TRP A 14 2.90 -7.40 -46.40
N SER A 15 2.66 -6.52 -47.37
CA SER A 15 2.29 -5.12 -47.09
C SER A 15 0.90 -4.98 -46.49
N LEU A 16 -0.04 -5.87 -46.85
CA LEU A 16 -1.35 -5.94 -46.20
C LEU A 16 -1.23 -6.42 -44.76
N LEU A 17 -0.40 -7.43 -44.50
CA LEU A 17 -0.15 -7.90 -43.13
C LEU A 17 0.51 -6.83 -42.28
N THR A 18 1.50 -6.11 -42.79
CA THR A 18 2.13 -5.02 -42.03
C THR A 18 1.19 -3.83 -41.82
N ALA A 19 0.39 -3.46 -42.83
CA ALA A 19 -0.61 -2.41 -42.69
C ALA A 19 -1.68 -2.76 -41.64
N VAL A 20 -2.17 -4.01 -41.64
CA VAL A 20 -3.12 -4.50 -40.62
C VAL A 20 -2.48 -4.52 -39.24
N LEU A 21 -1.22 -4.95 -39.13
CA LEU A 21 -0.51 -5.00 -37.86
C LEU A 21 -0.22 -3.60 -37.28
N LEU A 22 0.10 -2.64 -38.15
CA LEU A 22 0.22 -1.22 -37.77
C LEU A 22 -1.14 -0.63 -37.37
N LEU A 23 -2.21 -0.96 -38.10
CA LEU A 23 -3.56 -0.47 -37.79
C LEU A 23 -4.08 -1.05 -36.48
N LEU A 24 -3.82 -2.34 -36.21
CA LEU A 24 -4.06 -2.98 -34.92
C LEU A 24 -3.24 -2.33 -33.81
N THR A 25 -1.96 -2.03 -34.05
CA THR A 25 -1.10 -1.36 -33.07
C THR A 25 -1.64 0.04 -32.72
N ILE A 26 -2.12 0.80 -33.71
CA ILE A 26 -2.70 2.14 -33.53
C ILE A 26 -4.04 2.08 -32.80
N TRP A 27 -4.87 1.07 -33.07
CA TRP A 27 -6.17 0.91 -32.42
C TRP A 27 -6.08 0.29 -31.01
N PHE A 28 -5.10 -0.58 -30.76
CA PHE A 28 -4.98 -1.33 -29.51
C PHE A 28 -4.00 -0.69 -28.52
N GLY A 29 -2.94 -0.03 -29.01
CA GLY A 29 -1.91 0.63 -28.18
C GLY A 29 -2.48 1.67 -27.21
N PRO A 30 -3.33 2.62 -27.65
CA PRO A 30 -3.91 3.63 -26.79
C PRO A 30 -4.91 3.08 -25.75
N TRP A 31 -5.32 1.81 -25.84
CA TRP A 31 -6.22 1.22 -24.86
C TRP A 31 -5.47 0.53 -23.73
N LEU A 32 -4.28 -0.01 -24.00
CA LEU A 32 -3.40 -0.62 -22.98
C LEU A 32 -2.96 0.37 -21.89
N GLN A 33 -2.84 1.66 -22.20
CA GLN A 33 -2.58 2.72 -21.22
C GLN A 33 -3.74 2.94 -20.23
N HIS A 34 -4.95 2.42 -20.50
CA HIS A 34 -6.05 2.45 -19.52
C HIS A 34 -5.99 1.27 -18.53
N LEU A 35 -5.18 0.24 -18.81
CA LEU A 35 -4.91 -0.86 -17.88
C LEU A 35 -3.82 -0.51 -16.87
N THR A 36 -3.02 0.54 -17.11
CA THR A 36 -2.13 1.08 -16.07
C THR A 36 -3.00 1.86 -15.08
N ILE A 37 -3.27 1.18 -13.97
CA ILE A 37 -4.07 1.59 -12.82
C ILE A 37 -3.64 2.98 -12.34
N ASN A 38 -4.26 4.02 -12.89
CA ASN A 38 -4.22 5.38 -12.33
C ASN A 38 -5.60 5.71 -11.74
N GLN A 39 -6.17 4.72 -11.04
CA GLN A 39 -7.38 4.89 -10.24
C GLN A 39 -6.96 5.63 -8.96
N ARG A 40 -7.36 6.90 -8.85
CA ARG A 40 -7.14 7.75 -7.67
C ARG A 40 -7.89 7.19 -6.47
N ILE A 41 -7.26 6.26 -5.76
CA ILE A 41 -7.71 5.83 -4.43
C ILE A 41 -6.73 6.48 -3.44
N PRO A 42 -7.20 7.43 -2.60
CA PRO A 42 -6.38 8.03 -1.56
C PRO A 42 -5.85 6.94 -0.62
N ASP A 43 -4.55 6.98 -0.32
CA ASP A 43 -3.93 6.08 0.66
C ASP A 43 -4.55 6.32 2.05
N PRO A 44 -5.21 5.30 2.65
CA PRO A 44 -5.87 5.43 3.93
C PRO A 44 -4.89 5.49 5.12
N THR A 45 -3.60 5.24 4.91
CA THR A 45 -2.60 5.14 5.99
C THR A 45 -1.79 6.42 6.16
N ASN A 46 -1.37 7.08 5.07
CA ASN A 46 -0.39 8.17 5.13
C ASN A 46 -0.79 9.43 4.37
N GLY A 47 -1.88 9.42 3.59
CA GLY A 47 -2.39 10.57 2.83
C GLY A 47 -1.52 11.08 1.68
N GLU A 48 -0.24 10.71 1.61
CA GLU A 48 0.73 11.21 0.63
C GLU A 48 1.13 10.16 -0.44
N GLY A 49 0.68 8.91 -0.29
CA GLY A 49 0.99 7.79 -1.18
C GLY A 49 -0.15 7.35 -2.11
N HIS A 50 0.19 6.50 -3.09
CA HIS A 50 -0.77 5.75 -3.90
C HIS A 50 -0.95 4.36 -3.28
N ALA A 51 -2.10 4.07 -2.67
CA ALA A 51 -2.44 2.70 -2.28
C ALA A 51 -2.87 1.93 -3.53
N SER A 52 -2.13 0.88 -3.88
CA SER A 52 -2.53 -0.01 -4.96
C SER A 52 -3.81 -0.78 -4.54
N PRO A 53 -4.63 -1.27 -5.49
CA PRO A 53 -5.77 -2.13 -5.15
C PRO A 53 -5.40 -3.35 -4.30
N VAL A 54 -4.15 -3.82 -4.43
CA VAL A 54 -3.58 -4.91 -3.63
C VAL A 54 -3.38 -4.47 -2.18
N ASP A 55 -2.92 -3.24 -1.94
CA ASP A 55 -2.75 -2.70 -0.59
C ASP A 55 -4.09 -2.60 0.15
N TYR A 56 -5.13 -2.16 -0.54
CA TYR A 56 -6.48 -2.13 0.04
C TYR A 56 -6.96 -3.52 0.45
N ILE A 57 -6.76 -4.53 -0.41
CA ILE A 57 -7.13 -5.91 -0.09
C ILE A 57 -6.28 -6.42 1.09
N ASN A 58 -4.98 -6.16 1.09
CA ASN A 58 -4.09 -6.53 2.20
C ASN A 58 -4.54 -5.91 3.52
N LEU A 59 -4.86 -4.61 3.55
CA LEU A 59 -5.37 -3.90 4.74
C LEU A 59 -6.67 -4.55 5.23
N ARG A 60 -7.61 -4.84 4.33
CA ARG A 60 -8.87 -5.50 4.70
C ARG A 60 -8.67 -6.91 5.23
N LEU A 61 -7.74 -7.67 4.65
CA LEU A 61 -7.39 -9.01 5.15
C LEU A 61 -6.68 -8.92 6.50
N TYR A 62 -5.81 -7.93 6.70
CA TYR A 62 -5.14 -7.67 7.96
C TYR A 62 -6.14 -7.34 9.08
N ASP A 63 -7.10 -6.44 8.82
CA ASP A 63 -8.16 -6.10 9.78
C ASP A 63 -9.02 -7.33 10.12
N LEU A 64 -9.38 -8.14 9.12
CA LEU A 64 -10.13 -9.38 9.33
C LEU A 64 -9.32 -10.38 10.18
N ALA A 65 -8.02 -10.52 9.92
CA ALA A 65 -7.14 -11.40 10.68
C ALA A 65 -7.02 -10.92 12.14
N LEU A 66 -6.84 -9.62 12.39
CA LEU A 66 -6.82 -9.06 13.73
C LEU A 66 -8.14 -9.29 14.49
N GLY A 67 -9.27 -9.18 13.80
CA GLY A 67 -10.59 -9.43 14.39
C GLY A 67 -10.79 -10.87 14.87
N THR A 68 -10.09 -11.85 14.29
CA THR A 68 -10.21 -13.25 14.71
C THR A 68 -9.54 -13.57 16.04
N ASP A 69 -8.53 -12.78 16.44
CA ASP A 69 -7.81 -12.90 17.71
C ASP A 69 -8.25 -11.85 18.75
N ALA A 70 -9.38 -11.16 18.51
CA ALA A 70 -9.90 -10.13 19.40
C ALA A 70 -10.29 -10.71 20.77
N ARG A 71 -9.33 -10.65 21.71
CA ARG A 71 -9.54 -11.00 23.12
C ARG A 71 -10.49 -9.98 23.74
N LEU A 72 -11.48 -10.43 24.52
CA LEU A 72 -12.36 -9.50 25.23
C LEU A 72 -11.50 -8.58 26.11
N PRO A 73 -11.76 -7.26 26.14
CA PRO A 73 -11.06 -6.36 27.06
C PRO A 73 -11.21 -6.87 28.49
N SER A 74 -10.09 -7.01 29.20
CA SER A 74 -10.09 -7.50 30.59
C SER A 74 -10.85 -6.57 31.55
N GLY A 75 -11.10 -5.32 31.13
CA GLY A 75 -11.64 -4.25 31.97
C GLY A 75 -10.64 -3.71 32.99
N GLN A 76 -9.44 -4.28 33.06
CA GLN A 76 -8.36 -3.87 33.97
C GLN A 76 -7.34 -3.00 33.22
N VAL A 77 -7.80 -1.84 32.75
CA VAL A 77 -6.97 -0.89 32.01
C VAL A 77 -6.60 0.27 32.92
N VAL A 78 -5.32 0.59 33.01
CA VAL A 78 -4.80 1.77 33.71
C VAL A 78 -4.25 2.73 32.67
N LEU A 79 -4.77 3.96 32.67
CA LEU A 79 -4.25 5.05 31.84
C LEU A 79 -3.24 5.86 32.65
N VAL A 80 -2.05 6.05 32.10
CA VAL A 80 -1.00 6.91 32.66
C VAL A 80 -0.82 8.06 31.69
N ASP A 81 -1.28 9.24 32.09
CA ASP A 81 -1.18 10.46 31.30
C ASP A 81 0.03 11.31 31.74
N ILE A 82 0.54 12.14 30.82
CA ILE A 82 1.60 13.11 31.10
C ILE A 82 0.95 14.47 31.29
N ASP A 83 0.72 14.83 32.55
CA ASP A 83 0.09 16.09 32.92
C ASP A 83 1.08 17.27 33.03
N ASP A 84 0.53 18.46 33.24
CA ASP A 84 1.31 19.69 33.42
C ASP A 84 2.28 19.60 34.61
N ILE A 85 1.89 18.90 35.67
CA ILE A 85 2.73 18.71 36.87
C ILE A 85 3.97 17.90 36.50
N SER A 86 3.79 16.82 35.73
CA SER A 86 4.89 15.99 35.22
C SER A 86 5.83 16.80 34.34
N MET A 87 5.30 17.67 33.47
CA MET A 87 6.12 18.56 32.65
C MET A 87 6.91 19.58 33.49
N LEU A 88 6.34 20.07 34.60
CA LEU A 88 7.05 20.98 35.52
C LEU A 88 8.15 20.27 36.30
N GLN A 89 7.94 19.00 36.68
CA GLN A 89 8.88 18.23 37.51
C GLN A 89 10.03 17.62 36.69
N ILE A 90 9.72 17.04 35.54
CA ILE A 90 10.69 16.30 34.70
C ILE A 90 11.25 17.21 33.60
N GLY A 91 10.42 18.11 33.08
CA GLY A 91 10.75 19.02 31.99
C GLY A 91 9.82 18.84 30.79
N ARG A 92 10.11 19.61 29.74
CA ARG A 92 9.31 19.66 28.51
C ARG A 92 9.39 18.32 27.74
N TRP A 93 8.24 17.82 27.32
CA TRP A 93 8.12 16.70 26.37
C TRP A 93 8.60 17.10 24.96
N PRO A 94 9.21 16.21 24.15
CA PRO A 94 9.50 14.79 24.40
C PRO A 94 10.69 14.58 25.34
N TRP A 95 10.51 13.71 26.33
CA TRP A 95 11.57 13.38 27.28
C TRP A 95 12.65 12.49 26.64
N SER A 96 13.82 12.46 27.29
CA SER A 96 14.91 11.58 26.87
C SER A 96 14.56 10.11 27.11
N ARG A 97 15.12 9.21 26.28
CA ARG A 97 14.89 7.76 26.39
C ARG A 97 15.12 7.16 27.79
N PRO A 98 16.14 7.58 28.57
CA PRO A 98 16.31 7.08 29.93
C PRO A 98 15.13 7.37 30.86
N VAL A 99 14.50 8.53 30.71
CA VAL A 99 13.31 8.91 31.51
C VAL A 99 12.13 8.02 31.16
N ILE A 100 11.87 7.83 29.86
CA ILE A 100 10.82 6.92 29.37
C ILE A 100 11.08 5.49 29.85
N ALA A 101 12.32 5.00 29.77
CA ALA A 101 12.68 3.66 30.24
C ALA A 101 12.44 3.50 31.76
N ALA A 102 12.77 4.52 32.56
CA ALA A 102 12.50 4.51 33.99
C ALA A 102 10.98 4.46 34.29
N LEU A 103 10.18 5.23 33.55
CA LEU A 103 8.71 5.18 33.65
C LEU A 103 8.16 3.79 33.28
N ILE A 104 8.60 3.22 32.16
CA ILE A 104 8.20 1.87 31.72
C ILE A 104 8.55 0.83 32.79
N ASN A 105 9.79 0.88 33.33
CA ASN A 105 10.22 -0.04 34.38
C ASN A 105 9.35 0.09 35.63
N ARG A 106 8.99 1.32 36.02
CA ARG A 106 8.10 1.57 37.15
C ARG A 106 6.70 1.01 36.93
N ILE A 107 6.15 1.14 35.72
CA ILE A 107 4.85 0.54 35.38
C ILE A 107 4.95 -0.99 35.37
N ALA A 108 6.07 -1.54 34.90
CA ALA A 108 6.31 -2.98 34.84
C ALA A 108 6.37 -3.64 36.24
N GLU A 109 6.69 -2.90 37.30
CA GLU A 109 6.59 -3.37 38.70
C GLU A 109 5.14 -3.80 39.06
N GLY A 110 4.13 -3.24 38.37
CA GLY A 110 2.73 -3.65 38.51
C GLY A 110 2.37 -4.95 37.78
N HIS A 111 3.32 -5.58 37.09
CA HIS A 111 3.13 -6.79 36.29
C HIS A 111 1.92 -6.75 35.33
N PRO A 112 1.78 -5.70 34.48
CA PRO A 112 0.70 -5.68 33.50
C PRO A 112 0.89 -6.81 32.47
N GLU A 113 -0.21 -7.36 31.96
CA GLU A 113 -0.17 -8.36 30.87
C GLU A 113 0.39 -7.76 29.58
N ALA A 114 0.10 -6.47 29.32
CA ALA A 114 0.59 -5.72 28.17
C ALA A 114 0.76 -4.23 28.53
N LEU A 115 1.66 -3.54 27.83
CA LEU A 115 1.90 -2.10 27.93
C LEU A 115 1.91 -1.51 26.52
N ALA A 116 1.16 -0.41 26.33
CA ALA A 116 1.14 0.38 25.10
C ALA A 116 1.49 1.83 25.41
N ILE A 117 2.11 2.52 24.44
CA ILE A 117 2.47 3.93 24.51
C ILE A 117 2.04 4.55 23.18
N ASP A 118 1.38 5.70 23.25
CA ASP A 118 0.89 6.50 22.11
C ASP A 118 1.49 7.91 22.20
#